data_AF-A0A965E0H0-F1
#
_entry.id   AF-A0A965E0H0-F1
#
_cell.length_a   1.000
_cell.length_b   1.000
_cell.length_c   1.000
_cell.angle_alpha   90.00
_cell.angle_beta   90.00
_cell.angle_gamma   90.00
#
_symmetry.space_group_name_H-M   'P 1'
#
loop_
_entity.id
_entity.type
_entity.pdbx_description
1 polymer ?
#
loop_
_entity_poly.entity_id
_entity_poly.type
_entity_poly.pdbx_seq_one_letter_code
_entity_poly.pdbx_strand_id
1 'polypeptide(L)'
;MTALLALALLAPISDTREPYRVTLVVSVAKSRLLTKVFRQQVERELRDGLQAALGPLAKVSVTASHPLLADIWEIGLDRAVGGCRDRGPGQTHFVTIGYDGVHYEIQTRMHDGITGLASPVGRYDTTRDRAFVARLAALMIEQDLALTGTVITEPDAGQQVKVELRGGLLGELSRWIKKDVLFSLTSVPSSGPGRLQPFLFLQVVSPPQEGVCVCRVLRRYRLTALTGMTATLMPTRSGPLRLRLMQEGPRGLVPLNSPVTLEIRRHGFEGEIGSLLRLPASGNRDVDTLKRGEQGRFDRVAFVSVLSGTNVLARVPVPLIDEGVIVIPVPTVNEEEGGIQDRFRMLLRNAVDAEQVQGSMFEDINKLTKEPSKRGTAIAHVKETLARLRDDHVRLSKEREAVRIESEKLKTKLDWKIVDQRLERLRSGEKDLLVHVSNLEKIEREENDPKRREWLIKKAEADSLVKQADVAEALKIYRSAPEEFKTEEYRKFVETLEAKWKPIDEEHAKARTFIYERWGGMSTNGIKDNLAEAKKSLQTCISAGDLYGSAKFRDLTLKHVVRMDSELKALKPDVNADDEQPAMIIKELFPELRKMVEDAEAAAVK
;
A
#
# COMPACT_ATOMS: atom_id res chain seq x y z
N MET A 1 32.70 24.75 -11.17
CA MET A 1 31.33 24.83 -11.71
C MET A 1 30.47 23.81 -10.99
N THR A 2 29.88 24.21 -9.87
CA THR A 2 28.98 23.40 -9.04
C THR A 2 27.57 23.56 -9.61
N ALA A 3 27.07 22.53 -10.28
CA ALA A 3 25.70 22.50 -10.76
C ALA A 3 24.76 22.33 -9.55
N LEU A 4 24.12 23.43 -9.15
CA LEU A 4 22.95 23.39 -8.26
C LEU A 4 21.83 22.66 -9.02
N LEU A 5 21.64 21.37 -8.75
CA LEU A 5 20.41 20.68 -9.11
C LEU A 5 19.29 21.30 -8.26
N ALA A 6 18.52 22.22 -8.84
CA ALA A 6 17.25 22.64 -8.28
C ALA A 6 16.31 21.43 -8.35
N LEU A 7 16.19 20.70 -7.23
CA LEU A 7 15.11 19.73 -7.05
C LEU A 7 13.80 20.52 -7.16
N ALA A 8 13.11 20.36 -8.28
CA ALA A 8 11.70 20.69 -8.35
C ALA A 8 11.01 19.83 -7.28
N LEU A 9 10.55 20.48 -6.20
CA LEU A 9 9.53 19.92 -5.33
C LEU A 9 8.47 19.35 -6.27
N LEU A 10 8.26 18.04 -6.25
CA LEU A 10 7.17 17.40 -6.97
C LEU A 10 5.90 18.11 -6.49
N ALA A 11 5.44 19.09 -7.27
CA ALA A 11 4.15 19.70 -7.05
C ALA A 11 3.15 18.54 -7.01
N PRO A 12 2.23 18.51 -6.04
CA PRO A 12 1.20 17.48 -6.01
C PRO A 12 0.60 17.38 -7.40
N ILE A 13 0.62 16.19 -7.99
CA ILE A 13 0.10 15.95 -9.34
C ILE A 13 -1.32 16.53 -9.35
N SER A 14 -1.56 17.48 -10.24
CA SER A 14 -2.85 18.15 -10.33
C SER A 14 -3.91 17.14 -10.76
N ASP A 15 -4.75 16.70 -9.83
CA ASP A 15 -5.86 15.78 -10.07
C ASP A 15 -7.08 16.49 -10.71
N THR A 16 -6.91 17.69 -11.24
CA THR A 16 -7.99 18.54 -11.81
C THR A 16 -8.71 17.90 -13.00
N ARG A 17 -8.07 16.95 -13.68
CA ARG A 17 -8.66 16.20 -14.81
C ARG A 17 -9.00 14.75 -14.48
N GLU A 18 -8.75 14.28 -13.26
CA GLU A 18 -9.13 12.93 -12.88
C GLU A 18 -10.57 12.92 -12.34
N PRO A 19 -11.49 12.13 -12.93
CA PRO A 19 -12.84 12.02 -12.40
C PRO A 19 -12.82 11.32 -11.05
N TYR A 20 -13.75 11.70 -10.18
CA TYR A 20 -14.00 10.98 -8.92
C TYR A 20 -14.41 9.54 -9.23
N ARG A 21 -13.91 8.59 -8.45
CA ARG A 21 -14.39 7.20 -8.50
C ARG A 21 -15.36 7.01 -7.34
N VAL A 22 -16.62 6.78 -7.65
CA VAL A 22 -17.68 6.62 -6.65
C VAL A 22 -18.19 5.19 -6.73
N THR A 23 -17.98 4.42 -5.66
CA THR A 23 -18.46 3.05 -5.54
C THR A 23 -19.62 3.01 -4.56
N LEU A 24 -20.79 2.54 -5.02
CA LEU A 24 -21.96 2.36 -4.18
C LEU A 24 -22.01 0.90 -3.74
N VAL A 25 -21.96 0.66 -2.43
CA VAL A 25 -22.14 -0.66 -1.83
C VAL A 25 -23.58 -0.76 -1.34
N VAL A 26 -24.44 -1.43 -2.11
CA VAL A 26 -25.87 -1.54 -1.81
C VAL A 26 -26.14 -2.86 -1.11
N SER A 27 -26.59 -2.76 0.13
CA SER A 27 -26.93 -3.89 1.00
C SER A 27 -28.42 -3.85 1.33
N VAL A 28 -29.15 -4.88 0.94
CA VAL A 28 -30.60 -4.95 1.15
C VAL A 28 -30.90 -6.08 2.14
N ALA A 29 -31.65 -5.80 3.19
CA ALA A 29 -32.04 -6.77 4.20
C ALA A 29 -32.88 -7.90 3.59
N LYS A 30 -32.80 -9.10 4.17
CA LYS A 30 -33.63 -10.23 3.76
C LYS A 30 -35.08 -10.00 4.19
N SER A 31 -35.96 -9.71 3.23
CA SER A 31 -37.41 -9.56 3.46
C SER A 31 -38.21 -10.01 2.24
N ARG A 32 -39.45 -10.46 2.44
CA ARG A 32 -40.35 -10.88 1.36
C ARG A 32 -40.63 -9.76 0.34
N LEU A 33 -40.58 -8.50 0.79
CA LEU A 33 -40.82 -7.33 -0.07
C LEU A 33 -39.54 -6.81 -0.75
N LEU A 34 -38.37 -7.17 -0.20
CA LEU A 34 -37.04 -6.77 -0.66
C LEU A 34 -36.42 -7.87 -1.52
N THR A 35 -37.08 -8.18 -2.64
CA THR A 35 -36.68 -9.27 -3.54
C THR A 35 -35.37 -8.96 -4.29
N LYS A 36 -34.77 -9.97 -4.92
CA LYS A 36 -33.61 -9.77 -5.80
C LYS A 36 -33.89 -8.76 -6.92
N VAL A 37 -35.12 -8.75 -7.45
CA VAL A 37 -35.56 -7.79 -8.48
C VAL A 37 -35.59 -6.37 -7.92
N PHE A 38 -36.11 -6.19 -6.71
CA PHE A 38 -36.07 -4.89 -6.02
C PHE A 38 -34.63 -4.38 -5.87
N ARG A 39 -33.73 -5.24 -5.37
CA ARG A 39 -32.31 -4.90 -5.22
C ARG A 39 -31.69 -4.45 -6.54
N GLN A 40 -31.86 -5.23 -7.61
CA GLN A 40 -31.32 -4.91 -8.94
C GLN A 40 -31.89 -3.60 -9.50
N GLN A 41 -33.18 -3.34 -9.26
CA GLN A 41 -33.82 -2.09 -9.66
C GLN A 41 -33.18 -0.90 -8.93
N VAL A 42 -33.05 -0.97 -7.60
CA VAL A 42 -32.43 0.09 -6.79
C VAL A 42 -30.97 0.31 -7.19
N GLU A 43 -30.19 -0.75 -7.38
CA GLU A 43 -28.79 -0.66 -7.83
C GLU A 43 -28.66 0.07 -9.17
N ARG A 44 -29.52 -0.27 -10.14
CA ARG A 44 -29.53 0.38 -11.46
C ARG A 44 -29.95 1.85 -11.37
N GLU A 45 -31.06 2.14 -10.69
CA GLU A 45 -31.59 3.51 -10.55
C GLU A 45 -30.60 4.42 -9.80
N LEU A 46 -29.94 3.91 -8.75
CA LEU A 46 -28.89 4.64 -8.04
C LEU A 46 -27.70 4.95 -8.95
N ARG A 47 -27.19 3.93 -9.67
CA ARG A 47 -26.07 4.11 -10.59
C ARG A 47 -26.38 5.17 -11.64
N ASP A 48 -27.49 4.98 -12.33
CA ASP A 48 -27.84 5.79 -13.51
C ASP A 48 -28.21 7.22 -13.07
N GLY A 49 -28.94 7.36 -11.95
CA GLY A 49 -29.30 8.65 -11.37
C GLY A 49 -28.08 9.46 -10.90
N LEU A 50 -27.17 8.84 -10.14
CA LEU A 50 -25.96 9.53 -9.67
C LEU A 50 -24.97 9.80 -10.81
N GLN A 51 -24.82 8.88 -11.76
CA GLN A 51 -23.97 9.12 -12.94
C GLN A 51 -24.50 10.27 -13.79
N ALA A 52 -25.81 10.37 -13.97
CA ALA A 52 -26.42 11.50 -14.67
C ALA A 52 -26.25 12.82 -13.89
N ALA A 53 -26.38 12.79 -12.56
CA ALA A 53 -26.25 13.97 -11.72
C ALA A 53 -24.81 14.51 -11.65
N LEU A 54 -23.81 13.61 -11.62
CA LEU A 54 -22.38 13.96 -11.56
C LEU A 54 -21.77 14.17 -12.94
N GLY A 55 -22.36 13.60 -13.99
CA GLY A 55 -21.88 13.69 -15.35
C GLY A 55 -20.40 13.28 -15.47
N PRO A 56 -19.55 14.06 -16.15
CA PRO A 56 -18.12 13.75 -16.32
C PRO A 56 -17.28 13.91 -15.05
N LEU A 57 -17.82 14.51 -13.99
CA LEU A 57 -17.06 14.72 -12.74
C LEU A 57 -16.75 13.40 -12.05
N ALA A 58 -17.58 12.37 -12.22
CA ALA A 58 -17.40 11.10 -11.53
C ALA A 58 -17.69 9.89 -12.43
N LYS A 59 -17.05 8.77 -12.10
CA LYS A 59 -17.39 7.42 -12.58
C LYS A 59 -18.07 6.68 -11.45
N VAL A 60 -19.36 6.38 -11.63
CA VAL A 60 -20.19 5.71 -10.64
C VAL A 60 -20.25 4.21 -10.93
N SER A 61 -19.95 3.40 -9.92
CA SER A 61 -20.06 1.95 -9.96
C SER A 61 -20.90 1.45 -8.78
N VAL A 62 -21.54 0.29 -8.93
CA VAL A 62 -22.37 -0.30 -7.88
C VAL A 62 -21.96 -1.75 -7.67
N THR A 63 -21.82 -2.14 -6.41
CA THR A 63 -21.48 -3.50 -5.99
C THR A 63 -22.37 -3.96 -4.86
N ALA A 64 -22.65 -5.26 -4.88
CA ALA A 64 -23.37 -5.99 -3.85
C ALA A 64 -22.46 -6.55 -2.75
N SER A 65 -21.14 -6.46 -2.93
CA SER A 65 -20.11 -7.09 -2.11
C SER A 65 -19.04 -6.09 -1.68
N HIS A 66 -18.69 -6.12 -0.40
CA HIS A 66 -17.58 -5.39 0.19
C HIS A 66 -17.18 -6.07 1.51
N PRO A 67 -15.88 -6.13 1.88
CA PRO A 67 -15.44 -6.78 3.12
C PRO A 67 -16.14 -6.25 4.39
N LEU A 68 -16.34 -4.93 4.48
CA LEU A 68 -17.04 -4.29 5.61
C LEU A 68 -18.52 -4.65 5.76
N LEU A 69 -19.16 -5.32 4.79
CA LEU A 69 -20.60 -5.65 4.91
C LEU A 69 -20.89 -6.57 6.09
N ALA A 70 -19.99 -7.49 6.42
CA ALA A 70 -20.15 -8.37 7.58
C ALA A 70 -20.22 -7.54 8.88
N ASP A 71 -19.24 -6.64 9.08
CA ASP A 71 -19.17 -5.75 10.23
C ASP A 71 -20.38 -4.80 10.29
N ILE A 72 -20.83 -4.27 9.14
CA ILE A 72 -22.02 -3.40 9.08
C ILE A 72 -23.26 -4.11 9.60
N TRP A 73 -23.44 -5.40 9.28
CA TRP A 73 -24.56 -6.18 9.79
C TRP A 73 -24.43 -6.57 11.27
N GLU A 74 -23.20 -6.71 11.76
CA GLU A 74 -22.93 -7.11 13.15
C GLU A 74 -22.99 -5.93 14.13
N ILE A 75 -22.27 -4.84 13.84
CA ILE A 75 -22.08 -3.71 14.77
C ILE A 75 -22.74 -2.41 14.30
N GLY A 76 -23.37 -2.42 13.12
CA GLY A 76 -24.08 -1.28 12.54
C GLY A 76 -23.21 -0.41 11.61
N LEU A 77 -23.89 0.26 10.67
CA LEU A 77 -23.27 1.07 9.61
C LEU A 77 -22.28 2.11 10.17
N ASP A 78 -22.69 2.83 11.21
CA ASP A 78 -21.91 3.94 11.76
C ASP A 78 -20.59 3.50 12.39
N ARG A 79 -20.62 2.42 13.16
CA ARG A 79 -19.43 1.90 13.85
C ARG A 79 -18.47 1.24 12.87
N ALA A 80 -18.98 0.41 11.97
CA ALA A 80 -18.18 -0.31 10.99
C ALA A 80 -17.46 0.66 10.04
N VAL A 81 -18.19 1.56 9.38
CA VAL A 81 -17.58 2.51 8.44
C VAL A 81 -16.76 3.58 9.17
N GLY A 82 -17.21 4.06 10.32
CA GLY A 82 -16.47 5.02 11.15
C GLY A 82 -15.12 4.49 11.68
N GLY A 83 -14.96 3.17 11.77
CA GLY A 83 -13.71 2.50 12.12
C GLY A 83 -12.75 2.25 10.95
N CYS A 84 -13.23 2.32 9.71
CA CYS A 84 -12.41 2.08 8.53
C CYS A 84 -11.31 3.14 8.37
N ARG A 85 -10.10 2.71 8.06
CA ARG A 85 -8.91 3.57 7.87
C ARG A 85 -8.19 3.30 6.55
N ASP A 86 -8.73 2.41 5.72
CA ASP A 86 -8.12 2.00 4.47
C ASP A 86 -8.16 3.13 3.46
N ARG A 87 -7.06 3.33 2.73
CA ARG A 87 -7.03 4.25 1.59
C ARG A 87 -7.22 3.51 0.29
N GLY A 88 -7.77 4.20 -0.69
CA GLY A 88 -8.08 3.70 -2.01
C GLY A 88 -8.28 4.83 -3.02
N PRO A 89 -8.51 4.51 -4.29
CA PRO A 89 -8.54 5.50 -5.37
C PRO A 89 -9.83 6.30 -5.46
N GLY A 90 -10.77 6.16 -4.53
CA GLY A 90 -12.09 6.76 -4.63
C GLY A 90 -12.95 6.64 -3.38
N GLN A 91 -14.17 7.15 -3.48
CA GLN A 91 -15.17 7.17 -2.42
C GLN A 91 -16.03 5.92 -2.48
N THR A 92 -16.35 5.38 -1.30
CA THR A 92 -17.25 4.24 -1.14
C THR A 92 -18.45 4.67 -0.32
N HIS A 93 -19.63 4.70 -0.92
CA HIS A 93 -20.88 4.99 -0.24
C HIS A 93 -21.60 3.69 0.08
N PHE A 94 -21.77 3.42 1.36
CA PHE A 94 -22.54 2.28 1.86
C PHE A 94 -24.00 2.69 1.98
N VAL A 95 -24.89 1.90 1.39
CA VAL A 95 -26.34 2.09 1.43
C VAL A 95 -26.95 0.82 2.01
N THR A 96 -27.57 0.91 3.18
CA THR A 96 -28.35 -0.21 3.76
C THR A 96 -29.83 0.08 3.61
N ILE A 97 -30.59 -0.94 3.22
CA ILE A 97 -32.04 -0.83 2.99
C ILE A 97 -32.77 -1.93 3.76
N GLY A 98 -33.60 -1.51 4.71
CA GLY A 98 -34.46 -2.35 5.54
C GLY A 98 -35.94 -2.15 5.22
N TYR A 99 -36.79 -2.94 5.88
CA TYR A 99 -38.25 -2.74 5.89
C TYR A 99 -38.82 -3.19 7.22
N ASP A 100 -39.46 -2.27 7.95
CA ASP A 100 -39.96 -2.49 9.32
C ASP A 100 -41.41 -3.04 9.36
N GLY A 101 -42.06 -3.20 8.22
CA GLY A 101 -43.47 -3.56 8.10
C GLY A 101 -44.36 -2.44 7.55
N VAL A 102 -43.88 -1.20 7.57
CA VAL A 102 -44.62 0.01 7.13
C VAL A 102 -43.76 0.87 6.22
N HIS A 103 -42.50 1.08 6.57
CA HIS A 103 -41.55 1.94 5.85
C HIS A 103 -40.34 1.14 5.37
N TYR A 104 -39.81 1.59 4.24
CA TYR A 104 -38.44 1.31 3.84
C TYR A 104 -37.52 2.18 4.66
N GLU A 105 -36.58 1.55 5.37
CA GLU A 105 -35.55 2.24 6.15
C GLU A 105 -34.28 2.32 5.32
N ILE A 106 -33.71 3.51 5.17
CA ILE A 106 -32.53 3.74 4.36
C ILE A 106 -31.47 4.37 5.24
N GLN A 107 -30.28 3.78 5.27
CA GLN A 107 -29.10 4.41 5.87
C GLN A 107 -28.00 4.59 4.84
N THR A 108 -27.29 5.71 4.93
CA THR A 108 -26.11 5.95 4.10
C THR A 108 -24.93 6.43 4.92
N ARG A 109 -23.73 5.97 4.56
CA ARG A 109 -22.49 6.49 5.11
C ARG A 109 -21.38 6.38 4.07
N MET A 110 -20.52 7.39 4.01
CA MET A 110 -19.44 7.44 3.03
C MET A 110 -18.09 7.14 3.69
N HIS A 111 -17.22 6.46 2.97
CA HIS A 111 -15.80 6.29 3.26
C HIS A 111 -14.99 6.88 2.12
N ASP A 112 -14.20 7.91 2.42
CA ASP A 112 -13.35 8.55 1.42
C ASP A 112 -12.03 7.80 1.35
N GLY A 113 -11.80 7.06 0.25
CA GLY A 113 -10.56 6.33 0.06
C GLY A 113 -9.34 7.24 -0.09
N ILE A 114 -9.51 8.50 -0.52
CA ILE A 114 -8.38 9.42 -0.68
C ILE A 114 -7.79 9.76 0.69
N THR A 115 -8.63 10.17 1.63
CA THR A 115 -8.22 10.49 2.99
C THR A 115 -8.25 9.28 3.94
N GLY A 116 -8.89 8.17 3.59
CA GLY A 116 -9.14 7.06 4.51
C GLY A 116 -10.05 7.41 5.69
N LEU A 117 -10.88 8.45 5.56
CA LEU A 117 -11.81 8.92 6.59
C LEU A 117 -13.26 8.72 6.17
N ALA A 118 -14.13 8.42 7.13
CA ALA A 118 -15.56 8.34 6.91
C ALA A 118 -16.22 9.73 6.90
N SER A 119 -17.41 9.84 6.30
CA SER A 119 -18.28 10.99 6.50
C SER A 119 -18.53 11.23 8.00
N PRO A 120 -18.64 12.50 8.42
CA PRO A 120 -18.79 12.85 9.83
C PRO A 120 -20.07 12.25 10.43
N VAL A 121 -21.11 12.07 9.62
CA VAL A 121 -22.43 11.61 10.03
C VAL A 121 -22.89 10.50 9.09
N GLY A 122 -23.54 9.48 9.66
CA GLY A 122 -24.37 8.54 8.89
C GLY A 122 -25.78 9.09 8.80
N ARG A 123 -26.39 9.00 7.61
CA ARG A 123 -27.76 9.48 7.40
C ARG A 123 -28.74 8.33 7.55
N TYR A 124 -29.93 8.66 8.03
CA TYR A 124 -31.07 7.76 8.14
C TYR A 124 -32.31 8.50 7.64
N ASP A 125 -33.09 7.83 6.79
CA ASP A 125 -34.39 8.33 6.37
C ASP A 125 -35.34 7.14 6.08
N THR A 126 -36.64 7.43 5.97
CA THR A 126 -37.67 6.42 5.73
C THR A 126 -38.67 6.86 4.68
N THR A 127 -39.23 5.91 3.94
CA THR A 127 -40.33 6.17 2.99
C THR A 127 -41.30 5.01 2.94
N ARG A 128 -42.58 5.27 2.72
CA ARG A 128 -43.58 4.22 2.41
C ARG A 128 -43.59 3.85 0.92
N ASP A 129 -43.09 4.75 0.08
CA ASP A 129 -43.11 4.58 -1.36
C ASP A 129 -41.89 3.79 -1.83
N ARG A 130 -42.15 2.57 -2.29
CA ARG A 130 -41.16 1.66 -2.87
C ARG A 130 -40.41 2.28 -4.05
N ALA A 131 -41.09 3.06 -4.90
CA ALA A 131 -40.48 3.69 -6.07
C ALA A 131 -39.57 4.86 -5.68
N PHE A 132 -39.71 5.38 -4.46
CA PHE A 132 -38.93 6.52 -3.99
C PHE A 132 -37.63 6.11 -3.27
N VAL A 133 -37.44 4.83 -2.94
CA VAL A 133 -36.28 4.34 -2.16
C VAL A 133 -34.95 4.70 -2.82
N ALA A 134 -34.77 4.40 -4.11
CA ALA A 134 -33.52 4.69 -4.81
C ALA A 134 -33.26 6.20 -4.90
N ARG A 135 -34.31 6.99 -5.15
CA ARG A 135 -34.21 8.45 -5.22
C ARG A 135 -33.85 9.07 -3.87
N LEU A 136 -34.45 8.58 -2.78
CA LEU A 136 -34.14 9.05 -1.43
C LEU A 136 -32.69 8.72 -1.05
N ALA A 137 -32.22 7.50 -1.33
CA ALA A 137 -30.83 7.12 -1.15
C ALA A 137 -29.86 7.98 -1.99
N ALA A 138 -30.21 8.29 -3.25
CA ALA A 138 -29.40 9.19 -4.09
C ALA A 138 -29.28 10.60 -3.49
N LEU A 139 -30.37 11.17 -2.95
CA LEU A 139 -30.36 12.48 -2.29
C LEU A 139 -29.46 12.49 -1.04
N MET A 140 -29.48 11.41 -0.25
CA MET A 140 -28.62 11.26 0.91
C MET A 140 -27.14 11.16 0.50
N ILE A 141 -26.83 10.43 -0.58
CA ILE A 141 -25.49 10.31 -1.15
C ILE A 141 -24.98 11.65 -1.70
N GLU A 142 -25.82 12.39 -2.44
CA GLU A 142 -25.45 13.71 -2.97
C GLU A 142 -25.06 14.69 -1.86
N GLN A 143 -25.73 14.60 -0.70
CA GLN A 143 -25.39 15.42 0.47
C GLN A 143 -24.02 15.06 1.04
N ASP A 144 -23.64 13.77 1.05
CA ASP A 144 -22.37 13.29 1.62
C ASP A 144 -21.23 13.18 0.59
N LEU A 145 -21.41 13.73 -0.61
CA LEU A 145 -20.36 13.72 -1.63
C LEU A 145 -19.16 14.55 -1.16
N ALA A 146 -18.07 13.87 -0.86
CA ALA A 146 -16.85 14.48 -0.34
C ALA A 146 -15.99 15.06 -1.47
N LEU A 147 -16.45 16.10 -2.15
CA LEU A 147 -15.60 16.76 -3.15
C LEU A 147 -14.29 17.22 -2.50
N THR A 148 -13.16 16.83 -3.09
CA THR A 148 -11.83 17.07 -2.54
C THR A 148 -11.05 18.07 -3.38
N GLY A 149 -10.20 18.84 -2.72
CA GLY A 149 -9.18 19.65 -3.38
C GLY A 149 -7.89 19.69 -2.58
N THR A 150 -6.86 20.26 -3.16
CA THR A 150 -5.56 20.49 -2.54
C THR A 150 -5.37 21.97 -2.32
N VAL A 151 -4.95 22.36 -1.12
CA VAL A 151 -4.56 23.75 -0.84
C VAL A 151 -3.25 24.03 -1.56
N ILE A 152 -3.23 25.04 -2.44
CA ILE A 152 -2.05 25.34 -3.29
C ILE A 152 -1.32 26.63 -2.90
N THR A 153 -1.85 27.41 -1.96
CA THR A 153 -1.20 28.61 -1.44
C THR A 153 -1.28 28.67 0.08
N GLU A 154 -0.28 29.30 0.70
CA GLU A 154 -0.39 29.72 2.10
C GLU A 154 -1.39 30.88 2.26
N PRO A 155 -1.91 31.11 3.48
CA PRO A 155 -2.82 32.22 3.75
C PRO A 155 -2.19 33.58 3.43
N ASP A 156 -2.90 34.40 2.65
CA ASP A 156 -2.53 35.79 2.41
C ASP A 156 -2.85 36.69 3.62
N ALA A 157 -2.63 38.01 3.48
CA ALA A 157 -2.94 38.99 4.51
C ALA A 157 -4.42 38.98 4.93
N GLY A 158 -5.33 38.60 4.02
CA GLY A 158 -6.77 38.44 4.26
C GLY A 158 -7.15 37.07 4.81
N GLN A 159 -6.18 36.22 5.17
CA GLN A 159 -6.37 34.83 5.57
C GLN A 159 -7.07 34.00 4.48
N GLN A 160 -6.83 34.31 3.20
CA GLN A 160 -7.37 33.55 2.07
C GLN A 160 -6.33 32.60 1.48
N VAL A 161 -6.81 31.45 1.02
CA VAL A 161 -6.02 30.43 0.32
C VAL A 161 -6.73 30.03 -0.97
N LYS A 162 -5.96 29.52 -1.94
CA LYS A 162 -6.50 28.88 -3.13
C LYS A 162 -6.55 27.37 -2.94
N VAL A 163 -7.66 26.77 -3.37
CA VAL A 163 -7.87 25.32 -3.36
C VAL A 163 -8.10 24.87 -4.79
N GLU A 164 -7.24 23.97 -5.27
CA GLU A 164 -7.37 23.31 -6.56
C GLU A 164 -8.21 22.04 -6.39
N LEU A 165 -9.33 21.95 -7.08
CA LEU A 165 -10.33 20.91 -6.90
C LEU A 165 -10.08 19.74 -7.85
N ARG A 166 -10.13 18.52 -7.31
CA ARG A 166 -10.09 17.29 -8.12
C ARG A 166 -11.28 17.27 -9.08
N GLY A 167 -11.02 16.89 -10.33
CA GLY A 167 -12.03 16.92 -11.40
C GLY A 167 -12.51 18.33 -11.78
N GLY A 168 -11.88 19.41 -11.28
CA GLY A 168 -12.31 20.79 -11.51
C GLY A 168 -12.31 21.26 -12.95
N LEU A 169 -11.68 20.53 -13.87
CA LEU A 169 -11.68 20.79 -15.30
C LEU A 169 -12.61 19.85 -16.10
N LEU A 170 -13.34 18.95 -15.44
CA LEU A 170 -14.22 17.98 -16.11
C LEU A 170 -15.68 18.44 -16.21
N GLY A 171 -16.11 19.42 -15.42
CA GLY A 171 -17.49 19.91 -15.43
C GLY A 171 -17.73 21.09 -14.49
N GLU A 172 -18.98 21.55 -14.44
CA GLU A 172 -19.37 22.73 -13.66
C GLU A 172 -19.52 22.40 -12.16
N LEU A 173 -18.51 22.71 -11.34
CA LEU A 173 -18.54 22.48 -9.89
C LEU A 173 -19.43 23.46 -9.10
N SER A 174 -19.93 24.52 -9.74
CA SER A 174 -20.72 25.59 -9.11
C SER A 174 -22.01 25.07 -8.44
N ARG A 175 -22.56 23.96 -8.93
CA ARG A 175 -23.74 23.29 -8.36
C ARG A 175 -23.50 22.85 -6.91
N TRP A 176 -22.30 22.38 -6.60
CA TRP A 176 -21.93 21.82 -5.29
C TRP A 176 -21.12 22.81 -4.43
N ILE A 177 -20.17 23.52 -5.05
CA ILE A 177 -19.24 24.40 -4.35
C ILE A 177 -19.68 25.84 -4.55
N LYS A 178 -20.56 26.29 -3.65
CA LYS A 178 -21.10 27.67 -3.63
C LYS A 178 -20.33 28.53 -2.64
N LYS A 179 -20.59 29.84 -2.66
CA LYS A 179 -20.11 30.73 -1.60
C LYS A 179 -20.59 30.23 -0.23
N ASP A 180 -19.75 30.40 0.79
CA ASP A 180 -19.98 30.06 2.19
C ASP A 180 -20.05 28.56 2.54
N VAL A 181 -19.92 27.65 1.56
CA VAL A 181 -19.72 26.23 1.88
C VAL A 181 -18.36 26.03 2.55
N LEU A 182 -18.25 24.96 3.34
CA LEU A 182 -17.06 24.68 4.12
C LEU A 182 -16.34 23.45 3.59
N PHE A 183 -15.01 23.50 3.62
CA PHE A 183 -14.16 22.33 3.57
C PHE A 183 -13.55 22.06 4.94
N SER A 184 -13.45 20.79 5.32
CA SER A 184 -12.55 20.34 6.38
C SER A 184 -11.15 20.12 5.82
N LEU A 185 -10.12 20.43 6.60
CA LEU A 185 -8.75 20.14 6.21
C LEU A 185 -8.24 18.85 6.82
N THR A 186 -7.62 18.02 5.98
CA THR A 186 -7.02 16.75 6.34
C THR A 186 -5.56 16.74 5.91
N SER A 187 -4.66 16.43 6.84
CA SER A 187 -3.28 16.09 6.49
C SER A 187 -3.25 14.62 6.08
N VAL A 188 -2.93 14.33 4.82
CA VAL A 188 -2.82 12.96 4.31
C VAL A 188 -1.35 12.56 4.34
N PRO A 189 -0.90 11.75 5.32
CA PRO A 189 0.45 11.22 5.29
C PRO A 189 0.62 10.33 4.06
N SER A 190 1.85 10.06 3.65
CA SER A 190 2.14 9.10 2.58
C SER A 190 1.53 7.71 2.78
N SER A 191 1.30 7.33 4.04
CA SER A 191 0.99 5.98 4.51
C SER A 191 0.06 6.08 5.71
N GLY A 192 -0.91 5.18 5.78
CA GLY A 192 -1.98 5.24 6.76
C GLY A 192 -3.08 6.27 6.41
N PRO A 193 -4.12 6.36 7.24
CA PRO A 193 -5.23 7.27 7.05
C PRO A 193 -4.80 8.73 7.23
N GLY A 194 -5.48 9.60 6.51
CA GLY A 194 -5.49 11.03 6.71
C GLY A 194 -5.96 11.40 8.11
N ARG A 195 -5.57 12.60 8.54
CA ARG A 195 -5.88 13.13 9.86
C ARG A 195 -6.60 14.45 9.72
N LEU A 196 -7.83 14.46 10.18
CA LEU A 196 -8.64 15.66 10.26
C LEU A 196 -7.96 16.67 11.18
N GLN A 197 -7.82 17.89 10.72
CA GLN A 197 -7.32 19.00 11.53
C GLN A 197 -8.50 19.59 12.32
N PRO A 198 -8.54 19.39 13.65
CA PRO A 198 -9.69 19.78 14.45
C PRO A 198 -9.87 21.29 14.45
N PHE A 199 -11.11 21.74 14.26
CA PHE A 199 -11.49 23.16 14.26
C PHE A 199 -10.73 24.01 13.22
N LEU A 200 -10.36 23.39 12.10
CA LEU A 200 -9.76 24.03 10.94
C LEU A 200 -10.60 23.76 9.70
N PHE A 201 -11.12 24.83 9.13
CA PHE A 201 -12.01 24.79 7.98
C PHE A 201 -11.62 25.86 6.96
N LEU A 202 -12.01 25.64 5.71
CA LEU A 202 -11.94 26.63 4.66
C LEU A 202 -13.37 27.01 4.25
N GLN A 203 -13.70 28.30 4.30
CA GLN A 203 -14.98 28.82 3.84
C GLN A 203 -14.82 29.41 2.45
N VAL A 204 -15.61 28.95 1.48
CA VAL A 204 -15.52 29.44 0.10
C VAL A 204 -15.94 30.92 0.04
N VAL A 205 -15.02 31.76 -0.40
CA VAL A 205 -15.25 33.19 -0.66
C VAL A 205 -15.64 33.39 -2.11
N SER A 206 -14.89 32.75 -3.02
CA SER A 206 -15.13 32.77 -4.46
C SER A 206 -15.37 31.34 -4.95
N PRO A 207 -16.55 31.04 -5.54
CA PRO A 207 -16.83 29.75 -6.17
C PRO A 207 -15.76 29.37 -7.21
N PRO A 208 -15.67 28.09 -7.58
CA PRO A 208 -14.60 27.61 -8.44
C PRO A 208 -14.66 28.22 -9.84
N GLN A 209 -13.51 28.70 -10.31
CA GLN A 209 -13.25 29.10 -11.70
C GLN A 209 -12.06 28.27 -12.19
N GLU A 210 -12.22 27.59 -13.33
CA GLU A 210 -11.19 26.69 -13.88
C GLU A 210 -10.68 25.64 -12.86
N GLY A 211 -11.59 25.13 -12.02
CA GLY A 211 -11.25 24.15 -10.99
C GLY A 211 -10.57 24.71 -9.74
N VAL A 212 -10.38 26.03 -9.63
CA VAL A 212 -9.78 26.66 -8.45
C VAL A 212 -10.80 27.54 -7.73
N CYS A 213 -10.94 27.36 -6.41
CA CYS A 213 -11.75 28.26 -5.58
C CYS A 213 -10.88 29.02 -4.57
N VAL A 214 -11.35 30.19 -4.14
CA VAL A 214 -10.70 31.00 -3.11
C VAL A 214 -11.46 30.82 -1.82
N CYS A 215 -10.75 30.47 -0.75
CA CYS A 215 -11.35 30.18 0.55
C CYS A 215 -10.71 31.02 1.65
N ARG A 216 -11.52 31.45 2.62
CA ARG A 216 -11.08 32.05 3.88
C ARG A 216 -10.77 30.94 4.89
N VAL A 217 -9.64 31.04 5.57
CA VAL A 217 -9.24 30.11 6.63
C VAL A 217 -10.00 30.43 7.91
N LEU A 218 -10.74 29.44 8.43
CA LEU A 218 -11.40 29.47 9.74
C LEU A 218 -10.66 28.51 10.66
N ARG A 219 -10.03 29.00 11.73
CA ARG A 219 -9.21 28.16 12.60
C ARG A 219 -9.29 28.57 14.06
N ARG A 220 -9.27 27.58 14.95
CA ARG A 220 -8.93 27.77 16.37
C ARG A 220 -7.41 27.89 16.55
N TYR A 221 -6.66 26.99 15.93
CA TYR A 221 -5.21 26.88 16.14
C TYR A 221 -4.42 27.49 14.98
N ARG A 222 -3.30 28.14 15.29
CA ARG A 222 -2.34 28.57 14.27
C ARG A 222 -1.58 27.36 13.75
N LEU A 223 -1.61 27.15 12.45
CA LEU A 223 -0.82 26.15 11.76
C LEU A 223 0.36 26.78 11.04
N THR A 224 1.40 25.97 10.90
CA THR A 224 2.70 26.31 10.30
C THR A 224 2.62 26.37 8.77
N ALA A 225 1.81 25.51 8.15
CA ALA A 225 1.56 25.49 6.71
C ALA A 225 0.19 24.87 6.42
N LEU A 226 -0.48 25.34 5.37
CA LEU A 226 -1.71 24.75 4.84
C LEU A 226 -1.51 24.11 3.46
N THR A 227 -0.49 24.53 2.71
CA THR A 227 -0.23 24.03 1.36
C THR A 227 -0.04 22.52 1.37
N GLY A 228 -0.67 21.82 0.42
CA GLY A 228 -0.63 20.37 0.30
C GLY A 228 -1.66 19.63 1.17
N MET A 229 -2.38 20.30 2.08
CA MET A 229 -3.49 19.66 2.79
C MET A 229 -4.66 19.37 1.85
N THR A 230 -5.35 18.26 2.12
CA THR A 230 -6.57 17.89 1.40
C THR A 230 -7.76 18.60 2.03
N ALA A 231 -8.44 19.43 1.26
CA ALA A 231 -9.70 20.07 1.58
C ALA A 231 -10.85 19.16 1.15
N THR A 232 -11.72 18.76 2.07
CA THR A 232 -12.89 17.90 1.79
C THR A 232 -14.18 18.64 2.08
N LEU A 233 -15.08 18.71 1.10
CA LEU A 233 -16.36 19.42 1.21
C LEU A 233 -17.16 18.83 2.36
N MET A 234 -17.64 19.70 3.24
CA MET A 234 -18.45 19.33 4.39
C MET A 234 -19.94 19.47 4.07
N PRO A 235 -20.80 18.54 4.52
CA PRO A 235 -22.22 18.60 4.25
C PRO A 235 -22.94 19.51 5.25
N THR A 236 -22.54 20.79 5.30
CA THR A 236 -23.07 21.75 6.27
C THR A 236 -24.45 22.28 5.89
N ARG A 237 -25.26 22.55 6.91
CA ARG A 237 -26.64 23.02 6.80
C ARG A 237 -26.93 24.19 7.73
N SER A 238 -28.04 24.86 7.50
CA SER A 238 -28.55 25.86 8.45
C SER A 238 -29.35 25.18 9.55
N GLY A 239 -29.14 25.57 10.81
CA GLY A 239 -29.78 24.91 11.95
C GLY A 239 -29.41 25.50 13.31
N PRO A 240 -30.02 24.99 14.39
CA PRO A 240 -29.61 25.33 15.74
C PRO A 240 -28.24 24.73 16.06
N LEU A 241 -27.57 25.29 17.06
CA LEU A 241 -26.30 24.84 17.57
C LEU A 241 -26.51 24.07 18.88
N ARG A 242 -26.01 22.84 18.93
CA ARG A 242 -25.96 22.03 20.15
C ARG A 242 -24.52 21.73 20.51
N LEU A 243 -24.08 22.21 21.67
CA LEU A 243 -22.70 22.09 22.14
C LEU A 243 -22.64 21.33 23.44
N ARG A 244 -21.52 20.67 23.69
CA ARG A 244 -21.13 20.11 24.98
C ARG A 244 -19.73 20.59 25.32
N LEU A 245 -19.63 21.41 26.35
CA LEU A 245 -18.35 21.97 26.77
C LEU A 245 -17.67 21.00 27.74
N MET A 246 -16.41 20.67 27.47
CA MET A 246 -15.61 19.78 28.31
C MET A 246 -14.26 20.43 28.58
N GLN A 247 -13.75 20.35 29.79
CA GLN A 247 -12.42 20.84 30.15
C GLN A 247 -11.34 19.86 29.68
N GLU A 248 -10.25 20.38 29.14
CA GLU A 248 -9.06 19.57 28.85
C GLU A 248 -8.37 19.17 30.16
N GLY A 249 -8.29 17.87 30.43
CA GLY A 249 -7.57 17.30 31.55
C GLY A 249 -6.35 16.50 31.12
N PRO A 250 -5.46 16.13 32.06
CA PRO A 250 -4.24 15.37 31.75
C PRO A 250 -4.52 13.96 31.21
N ARG A 251 -5.71 13.41 31.44
CA ARG A 251 -6.14 12.08 30.95
C ARG A 251 -7.25 12.15 29.89
N GLY A 252 -7.47 13.31 29.29
CA GLY A 252 -8.51 13.53 28.28
C GLY A 252 -9.56 14.54 28.73
N LEU A 253 -10.72 14.51 28.07
CA LEU A 253 -11.80 15.47 28.31
C LEU A 253 -12.55 15.14 29.60
N VAL A 254 -12.66 16.12 30.48
CA VAL A 254 -13.40 16.01 31.74
C VAL A 254 -14.51 17.05 31.80
N PRO A 255 -15.52 16.84 32.66
CA PRO A 255 -16.30 17.91 33.24
C PRO A 255 -15.67 19.31 33.30
N LEU A 256 -16.39 20.36 32.90
CA LEU A 256 -16.02 21.74 33.28
C LEU A 256 -16.03 21.87 34.81
N ASN A 257 -14.93 22.38 35.37
CA ASN A 257 -14.78 22.62 36.81
C ASN A 257 -15.22 24.04 37.23
N SER A 258 -15.37 24.95 36.28
CA SER A 258 -15.83 26.32 36.49
C SER A 258 -16.93 26.69 35.48
N PRO A 259 -17.87 27.58 35.87
CA PRO A 259 -18.85 28.09 34.92
C PRO A 259 -18.17 28.94 33.86
N VAL A 260 -18.65 28.84 32.62
CA VAL A 260 -18.17 29.64 31.49
C VAL A 260 -19.36 30.34 30.81
N THR A 261 -19.07 31.43 30.10
CA THR A 261 -20.04 32.13 29.25
C THR A 261 -19.68 31.86 27.79
N LEU A 262 -20.67 31.52 26.98
CA LEU A 262 -20.52 31.44 25.53
C LEU A 262 -21.00 32.72 24.88
N GLU A 263 -20.19 33.21 23.93
CA GLU A 263 -20.57 34.22 22.96
C GLU A 263 -20.62 33.58 21.57
N ILE A 264 -21.79 33.55 20.94
CA ILE A 264 -22.01 32.87 19.67
C ILE A 264 -22.40 33.90 18.60
N ARG A 265 -21.66 33.91 17.49
CA ARG A 265 -21.78 34.85 16.36
C ARG A 265 -21.93 34.11 15.02
N ARG A 266 -22.31 34.83 13.96
CA ARG A 266 -22.67 34.27 12.64
C ARG A 266 -21.54 34.33 11.60
N HIS A 267 -20.72 35.38 11.58
CA HIS A 267 -19.76 35.66 10.49
C HIS A 267 -18.29 35.79 10.95
N GLY A 268 -18.04 35.83 12.26
CA GLY A 268 -16.70 35.88 12.82
C GLY A 268 -16.67 35.91 14.34
N PHE A 269 -15.47 36.03 14.92
CA PHE A 269 -15.30 36.11 16.38
C PHE A 269 -15.45 37.53 16.95
N GLU A 270 -15.51 38.54 16.08
CA GLU A 270 -15.54 39.96 16.46
C GLU A 270 -16.71 40.66 15.75
N GLY A 271 -17.18 41.76 16.34
CA GLY A 271 -18.36 42.49 15.86
C GLY A 271 -19.70 41.84 16.24
N GLU A 272 -20.74 42.14 15.44
CA GLU A 272 -22.09 41.55 15.55
C GLU A 272 -22.84 41.81 16.87
N ILE A 273 -22.82 43.03 17.39
CA ILE A 273 -23.48 43.35 18.68
C ILE A 273 -24.99 43.02 18.65
N GLY A 274 -25.66 43.23 17.51
CA GLY A 274 -27.11 42.98 17.38
C GLY A 274 -27.53 41.51 17.22
N SER A 275 -26.63 40.63 16.76
CA SER A 275 -26.91 39.20 16.53
C SER A 275 -26.19 38.28 17.52
N LEU A 276 -25.40 38.83 18.44
CA LEU A 276 -24.65 38.11 19.45
C LEU A 276 -25.57 37.38 20.43
N LEU A 277 -25.40 36.05 20.54
CA LEU A 277 -26.01 35.27 21.61
C LEU A 277 -25.02 35.06 22.76
N ARG A 278 -25.41 35.51 23.95
CA ARG A 278 -24.69 35.25 25.21
C ARG A 278 -25.43 34.21 26.03
N LEU A 279 -24.78 33.08 26.30
CA LEU A 279 -25.38 31.97 27.01
C LEU A 279 -24.46 31.51 28.15
N PRO A 280 -24.93 31.47 29.41
CA PRO A 280 -24.15 30.84 30.47
C PRO A 280 -24.14 29.32 30.27
N ALA A 281 -23.01 28.70 30.57
CA ALA A 281 -22.86 27.25 30.64
C ALA A 281 -22.37 26.87 32.04
N SER A 282 -23.28 26.35 32.86
CA SER A 282 -22.98 25.82 34.20
C SER A 282 -23.79 24.54 34.46
N GLY A 283 -23.26 23.64 35.29
CA GLY A 283 -23.94 22.41 35.74
C GLY A 283 -24.04 21.30 34.70
N ASN A 284 -24.84 21.49 33.65
CA ASN A 284 -25.20 20.42 32.69
C ASN A 284 -24.31 20.36 31.44
N ARG A 285 -23.41 21.35 31.24
CA ARG A 285 -22.37 21.41 30.18
C ARG A 285 -22.86 21.44 28.74
N ASP A 286 -24.15 21.21 28.51
CA ASP A 286 -24.78 21.24 27.21
C ASP A 286 -25.43 22.61 26.96
N VAL A 287 -25.22 23.16 25.76
CA VAL A 287 -25.83 24.41 25.29
C VAL A 287 -26.63 24.12 24.03
N ASP A 288 -27.91 24.48 24.03
CA ASP A 288 -28.80 24.32 22.87
C ASP A 288 -29.43 25.68 22.52
N THR A 289 -29.19 26.14 21.30
CA THR A 289 -29.74 27.42 20.80
C THR A 289 -31.13 27.28 20.20
N LEU A 290 -31.70 26.08 20.06
CA LEU A 290 -33.04 25.86 19.51
C LEU A 290 -34.12 26.67 20.23
N LYS A 291 -34.00 26.81 21.56
CA LYS A 291 -34.93 27.59 22.40
C LYS A 291 -34.92 29.10 22.10
N ARG A 292 -33.97 29.58 21.29
CA ARG A 292 -33.87 30.99 20.87
C ARG A 292 -34.55 31.24 19.51
N GLY A 293 -35.23 30.25 18.93
CA GLY A 293 -35.92 30.39 17.66
C GLY A 293 -34.97 30.83 16.54
N GLU A 294 -35.40 31.77 15.70
CA GLU A 294 -34.59 32.29 14.57
C GLU A 294 -33.25 32.88 14.99
N GLN A 295 -33.17 33.52 16.16
CA GLN A 295 -31.91 34.08 16.67
C GLN A 295 -30.88 32.97 16.95
N GLY A 296 -31.35 31.77 17.30
CA GLY A 296 -30.53 30.60 17.58
C GLY A 296 -30.19 29.74 16.36
N ARG A 297 -30.66 30.09 15.16
CA ARG A 297 -30.34 29.37 13.92
C ARG A 297 -29.13 30.03 13.26
N PHE A 298 -28.12 29.23 12.90
CA PHE A 298 -26.94 29.67 12.17
C PHE A 298 -26.92 29.04 10.79
N ASP A 299 -26.17 29.63 9.87
CA ASP A 299 -26.02 29.14 8.52
C ASP A 299 -24.63 28.51 8.33
N ARG A 300 -24.59 27.18 8.21
CA ARG A 300 -23.40 26.33 7.96
C ARG A 300 -22.32 26.32 9.03
N VAL A 301 -22.02 27.46 9.65
CA VAL A 301 -21.00 27.63 10.70
C VAL A 301 -21.48 28.61 11.75
N ALA A 302 -21.13 28.35 13.01
CA ALA A 302 -21.24 29.29 14.11
C ALA A 302 -19.85 29.62 14.67
N PHE A 303 -19.64 30.85 15.12
CA PHE A 303 -18.38 31.29 15.73
C PHE A 303 -18.57 31.41 17.24
N VAL A 304 -17.95 30.49 17.99
CA VAL A 304 -18.14 30.36 19.44
C VAL A 304 -16.90 30.85 20.15
N SER A 305 -17.05 31.89 20.98
CA SER A 305 -16.05 32.30 21.96
C SER A 305 -16.45 31.77 23.34
N VAL A 306 -15.55 31.06 24.01
CA VAL A 306 -15.72 30.54 25.37
C VAL A 306 -15.00 31.47 26.35
N LEU A 307 -15.71 32.02 27.33
CA LEU A 307 -15.18 32.99 28.28
C LEU A 307 -15.26 32.48 29.73
N SER A 308 -14.23 32.74 30.52
CA SER A 308 -14.24 32.63 31.98
C SER A 308 -14.08 34.03 32.58
N GLY A 309 -15.19 34.64 32.99
CA GLY A 309 -15.22 36.07 33.30
C GLY A 309 -14.97 36.90 32.05
N THR A 310 -13.92 37.72 32.06
CA THR A 310 -13.47 38.53 30.91
C THR A 310 -12.44 37.80 30.03
N ASN A 311 -11.91 36.67 30.49
CA ASN A 311 -10.83 35.97 29.79
C ASN A 311 -11.40 35.03 28.73
N VAL A 312 -10.97 35.20 27.48
CA VAL A 312 -11.30 34.29 26.39
C VAL A 312 -10.42 33.04 26.52
N LEU A 313 -11.06 31.89 26.73
CA LEU A 313 -10.41 30.59 26.83
C LEU A 313 -10.23 29.94 25.45
N ALA A 314 -11.21 30.09 24.56
CA ALA A 314 -11.13 29.51 23.21
C ALA A 314 -12.04 30.25 22.22
N ARG A 315 -11.57 30.36 20.97
CA ARG A 315 -12.37 30.73 19.80
C ARG A 315 -12.48 29.55 18.84
N VAL A 316 -13.70 29.08 18.61
CA VAL A 316 -13.96 27.84 17.88
C VAL A 316 -14.96 28.07 16.74
N PRO A 317 -14.57 27.87 15.47
CA PRO A 317 -15.53 27.77 14.39
C PRO A 317 -16.22 26.40 14.49
N VAL A 318 -17.54 26.38 14.47
CA VAL A 318 -18.34 25.16 14.66
C VAL A 318 -19.20 24.91 13.41
N PRO A 319 -18.82 23.96 12.54
CA PRO A 319 -19.62 23.60 11.39
C PRO A 319 -20.90 22.89 11.82
N LEU A 320 -22.02 23.26 11.21
CA LEU A 320 -23.33 22.66 11.44
C LEU A 320 -23.57 21.55 10.43
N ILE A 321 -23.28 20.31 10.81
CA ILE A 321 -23.37 19.14 9.93
C ILE A 321 -24.76 18.50 10.07
N ASP A 322 -25.16 18.23 11.32
CA ASP A 322 -26.44 17.64 11.69
C ASP A 322 -27.03 18.39 12.90
N GLU A 323 -27.93 17.73 13.64
CA GLU A 323 -28.53 18.24 14.89
C GLU A 323 -27.86 17.64 16.13
N GLY A 324 -26.73 16.97 15.95
CA GLY A 324 -25.96 16.33 16.99
C GLY A 324 -25.29 17.33 17.93
N VAL A 325 -24.89 16.83 19.10
CA VAL A 325 -24.17 17.62 20.10
C VAL A 325 -22.68 17.62 19.75
N ILE A 326 -22.12 18.80 19.51
CA ILE A 326 -20.70 18.98 19.20
C ILE A 326 -19.91 19.23 20.49
N VAL A 327 -18.90 18.40 20.76
CA VAL A 327 -18.04 18.56 21.93
C VAL A 327 -16.98 19.63 21.67
N ILE A 328 -16.94 20.68 22.49
CA ILE A 328 -15.90 21.71 22.45
C ILE A 328 -14.96 21.49 23.65
N PRO A 329 -13.68 21.15 23.41
CA PRO A 329 -12.68 21.10 24.46
C PRO A 329 -12.28 22.53 24.86
N VAL A 330 -12.35 22.82 26.15
CA VAL A 330 -12.07 24.11 26.77
C VAL A 330 -10.74 23.99 27.53
N PRO A 331 -9.72 24.79 27.16
CA PRO A 331 -8.43 24.72 27.82
C PRO A 331 -8.52 25.27 29.25
N THR A 332 -7.62 24.82 30.11
CA THR A 332 -7.50 25.31 31.50
C THR A 332 -6.69 26.58 31.61
N VAL A 333 -5.88 26.86 30.59
CA VAL A 333 -5.03 28.04 30.45
C VAL A 333 -5.65 28.99 29.42
N ASN A 334 -5.12 30.21 29.34
CA ASN A 334 -5.55 31.17 28.32
C ASN A 334 -5.24 30.65 26.89
N GLU A 335 -5.88 31.26 25.89
CA GLU A 335 -5.79 30.83 24.48
C GLU A 335 -4.34 30.84 23.94
N GLU A 336 -3.49 31.78 24.39
CA GLU A 336 -2.10 31.91 23.94
C GLU A 336 -1.21 30.77 24.45
N GLU A 337 -1.28 30.45 25.74
CA GLU A 337 -0.56 29.32 26.34
C GLU A 337 -1.10 27.98 25.85
N GLY A 338 -2.42 27.87 25.63
CA GLY A 338 -3.03 26.68 25.05
C GLY A 338 -2.51 26.41 23.64
N GLY A 339 -2.41 27.47 22.82
CA GLY A 339 -1.93 27.37 21.44
C GLY A 339 -0.51 26.80 21.32
N ILE A 340 0.41 27.17 22.22
CA ILE A 340 1.79 26.64 22.17
C ILE A 340 1.84 25.15 22.59
N GLN A 341 1.04 24.74 23.57
CA GLN A 341 0.94 23.34 23.97
C GLN A 341 0.37 22.47 22.85
N ASP A 342 -0.62 22.97 22.12
CA ASP A 342 -1.22 22.24 20.99
C ASP A 342 -0.25 22.09 19.82
N ARG A 343 0.53 23.13 19.51
CA ARG A 343 1.60 23.04 18.51
C ARG A 343 2.69 22.04 18.94
N PHE A 344 3.05 22.02 20.22
CA PHE A 344 3.98 21.03 20.75
C PHE A 344 3.43 19.60 20.63
N ARG A 345 2.16 19.36 20.99
CA ARG A 345 1.50 18.05 20.83
C ARG A 345 1.45 17.62 19.35
N MET A 346 1.17 18.56 18.44
CA MET A 346 1.15 18.31 17.00
C MET A 346 2.54 17.96 16.47
N LEU A 347 3.58 18.72 16.86
CA LEU A 347 4.97 18.42 16.53
C LEU A 347 5.37 17.02 17.01
N LEU A 348 5.08 16.68 18.26
CA LEU A 348 5.37 15.37 18.82
C LEU A 348 4.67 14.26 18.03
N ARG A 349 3.39 14.43 17.72
CA ARG A 349 2.62 13.48 16.91
C ARG A 349 3.22 13.32 15.51
N ASN A 350 3.55 14.42 14.84
CA ASN A 350 4.15 14.38 13.50
C ASN A 350 5.53 13.67 13.51
N ALA A 351 6.33 13.85 14.56
CA ALA A 351 7.60 13.15 14.72
C ALA A 351 7.41 11.63 14.93
N VAL A 352 6.40 11.23 15.71
CA VAL A 352 6.04 9.81 15.89
C VAL A 352 5.57 9.20 14.56
N ASP A 353 4.76 9.92 13.79
CA ASP A 353 4.27 9.43 12.50
C ASP A 353 5.40 9.23 11.49
N ALA A 354 6.32 10.20 11.40
CA ALA A 354 7.47 10.10 10.51
C ALA A 354 8.35 8.89 10.87
N GLU A 355 8.54 8.60 12.16
CA GLU A 355 9.27 7.41 12.60
C GLU A 355 8.50 6.11 12.30
N GLN A 356 7.17 6.09 12.45
CA GLN A 356 6.37 4.92 12.11
C GLN A 356 6.40 4.63 10.60
N VAL A 357 6.31 5.67 9.78
CA VAL A 357 6.51 5.60 8.33
C VAL A 357 7.87 4.98 8.03
N GLN A 358 8.94 5.50 8.65
CA GLN A 358 10.30 4.97 8.50
C GLN A 358 10.33 3.47 8.81
N GLY A 359 9.75 3.04 9.93
CA GLY A 359 9.64 1.62 10.29
C GLY A 359 8.93 0.77 9.23
N SER A 360 7.78 1.22 8.73
CA SER A 360 7.05 0.50 7.67
C SER A 360 7.83 0.40 6.36
N MET A 361 8.57 1.45 5.99
CA MET A 361 9.40 1.45 4.79
C MET A 361 10.57 0.48 4.92
N PHE A 362 11.19 0.37 6.11
CA PHE A 362 12.20 -0.66 6.37
C PHE A 362 11.65 -2.08 6.17
N GLU A 363 10.43 -2.36 6.64
CA GLU A 363 9.80 -3.66 6.43
C GLU A 363 9.58 -3.97 4.94
N ASP A 364 9.12 -3.00 4.16
CA ASP A 364 8.87 -3.18 2.73
C ASP A 364 10.17 -3.32 1.92
N ILE A 365 11.21 -2.54 2.26
CA ILE A 365 12.55 -2.71 1.71
C ILE A 365 13.09 -4.11 2.03
N ASN A 366 12.92 -4.59 3.27
CA ASN A 366 13.33 -5.94 3.66
C ASN A 366 12.54 -7.04 2.93
N LYS A 367 11.28 -6.81 2.55
CA LYS A 367 10.52 -7.75 1.71
C LYS A 367 11.04 -7.75 0.28
N LEU A 368 11.26 -6.58 -0.32
CA LEU A 368 11.73 -6.46 -1.71
C LEU A 368 13.14 -7.03 -1.90
N THR A 369 14.02 -6.88 -0.92
CA THR A 369 15.41 -7.34 -0.99
C THR A 369 15.59 -8.85 -0.86
N LYS A 370 14.56 -9.58 -0.42
CA LYS A 370 14.58 -11.07 -0.39
C LYS A 370 14.57 -11.69 -1.79
N GLU A 371 14.07 -10.98 -2.80
CA GLU A 371 14.01 -11.44 -4.18
C GLU A 371 15.08 -10.72 -5.02
N PRO A 372 16.12 -11.41 -5.52
CA PRO A 372 17.19 -10.76 -6.30
C PRO A 372 16.68 -9.98 -7.52
N SER A 373 15.61 -10.47 -8.17
CA SER A 373 14.97 -9.82 -9.32
C SER A 373 14.28 -8.49 -8.99
N LYS A 374 13.93 -8.23 -7.72
CA LYS A 374 13.29 -6.99 -7.26
C LYS A 374 14.28 -5.99 -6.65
N ARG A 375 15.58 -6.28 -6.65
CA ARG A 375 16.59 -5.44 -5.98
C ARG A 375 16.68 -4.03 -6.56
N GLY A 376 16.59 -3.87 -7.88
CA GLY A 376 16.54 -2.55 -8.52
C GLY A 376 15.33 -1.71 -8.06
N THR A 377 14.16 -2.35 -7.93
CA THR A 377 12.96 -1.72 -7.34
C THR A 377 13.18 -1.34 -5.87
N ALA A 378 13.83 -2.22 -5.09
CA ALA A 378 14.17 -1.93 -3.70
C ALA A 378 15.08 -0.70 -3.58
N ILE A 379 16.11 -0.59 -4.43
CA ILE A 379 17.04 0.55 -4.44
C ILE A 379 16.31 1.86 -4.78
N ALA A 380 15.45 1.84 -5.79
CA ALA A 380 14.62 3.01 -6.13
C ALA A 380 13.74 3.43 -4.95
N HIS A 381 13.10 2.46 -4.28
CA HIS A 381 12.24 2.71 -3.13
C HIS A 381 13.00 3.24 -1.90
N VAL A 382 14.22 2.74 -1.64
CA VAL A 382 15.09 3.28 -0.58
C VAL A 382 15.49 4.73 -0.88
N LYS A 383 15.81 5.06 -2.13
CA LYS A 383 16.18 6.43 -2.53
C LYS A 383 15.04 7.43 -2.33
N GLU A 384 13.82 7.04 -2.71
CA GLU A 384 12.61 7.82 -2.45
C GLU A 384 12.38 8.01 -0.94
N THR A 385 12.50 6.91 -0.17
CA THR A 385 12.39 6.93 1.29
C THR A 385 13.41 7.87 1.92
N LEU A 386 14.68 7.82 1.49
CA LEU A 386 15.75 8.68 1.99
C LEU A 386 15.49 10.15 1.72
N ALA A 387 15.07 10.50 0.51
CA ALA A 387 14.75 11.89 0.15
C ALA A 387 13.67 12.43 1.09
N ARG A 388 12.63 11.64 1.32
CA ARG A 388 11.55 12.03 2.21
C ARG A 388 11.98 12.14 3.68
N LEU A 389 12.75 11.18 4.21
CA LEU A 389 13.18 11.23 5.61
C LEU A 389 14.00 12.48 5.90
N ARG A 390 14.82 12.93 4.93
CA ARG A 390 15.54 14.20 4.99
C ARG A 390 14.58 15.38 5.05
N ASP A 391 13.59 15.41 4.18
CA ASP A 391 12.58 16.48 4.15
C ASP A 391 11.79 16.55 5.46
N ASP A 392 11.34 15.40 5.97
CA ASP A 392 10.65 15.29 7.26
C ASP A 392 11.55 15.75 8.42
N HIS A 393 12.80 15.30 8.47
CA HIS A 393 13.75 15.73 9.50
C HIS A 393 14.00 17.24 9.46
N VAL A 394 14.24 17.83 8.28
CA VAL A 394 14.46 19.28 8.11
C VAL A 394 13.22 20.07 8.51
N ARG A 395 12.03 19.67 8.04
CA ARG A 395 10.76 20.32 8.34
C ARG A 395 10.45 20.30 9.84
N LEU A 396 10.53 19.12 10.46
CA LEU A 396 10.22 18.95 11.88
C LEU A 396 11.25 19.63 12.77
N SER A 397 12.52 19.67 12.38
CA SER A 397 13.57 20.42 13.11
C SER A 397 13.31 21.93 13.10
N LYS A 398 12.87 22.48 11.97
CA LYS A 398 12.48 23.91 11.88
C LYS A 398 11.25 24.19 12.74
N GLU A 399 10.24 23.33 12.68
CA GLU A 399 9.03 23.48 13.50
C GLU A 399 9.33 23.40 14.99
N ARG A 400 10.18 22.45 15.40
CA ARG A 400 10.69 22.34 16.76
C ARG A 400 11.31 23.64 17.24
N GLU A 401 12.20 24.23 16.45
CA GLU A 401 12.88 25.47 16.84
C GLU A 401 11.90 26.64 16.95
N ALA A 402 10.92 26.74 16.05
CA ALA A 402 9.88 27.76 16.13
C ALA A 402 9.03 27.63 17.41
N VAL A 403 8.58 26.41 17.75
CA VAL A 403 7.81 26.15 18.97
C VAL A 403 8.68 26.40 20.21
N ARG A 404 9.98 26.09 20.17
CA ARG A 404 10.92 26.36 21.27
C ARG A 404 11.03 27.85 21.58
N ILE A 405 11.32 28.66 20.56
CA ILE A 405 11.43 30.13 20.69
C ILE A 405 10.15 30.73 21.27
N GLU A 406 8.99 30.30 20.79
CA GLU A 406 7.70 30.79 21.32
C GLU A 406 7.45 30.35 22.77
N SER A 407 7.77 29.10 23.11
CA SER A 407 7.62 28.59 24.48
C SER A 407 8.50 29.35 25.48
N GLU A 408 9.72 29.73 25.08
CA GLU A 408 10.65 30.53 25.89
C GLU A 408 10.10 31.95 26.12
N LYS A 409 9.54 32.59 25.08
CA LYS A 409 8.88 33.90 25.18
C LYS A 409 7.70 33.89 26.15
N LEU A 410 6.90 32.82 26.11
CA LEU A 410 5.74 32.63 26.98
C LEU A 410 6.08 31.99 28.33
N LYS A 411 7.36 31.71 28.61
CA LYS A 411 7.83 31.01 29.82
C LYS A 411 7.09 29.69 30.08
N THR A 412 6.62 29.03 29.02
CA THR A 412 5.90 27.76 29.10
C THR A 412 6.89 26.61 29.15
N LYS A 413 6.80 25.76 30.19
CA LYS A 413 7.65 24.57 30.32
C LYS A 413 7.09 23.43 29.46
N LEU A 414 7.88 22.98 28.48
CA LEU A 414 7.58 21.83 27.61
C LEU A 414 8.66 20.76 27.73
N ASP A 415 8.28 19.48 27.66
CA ASP A 415 9.22 18.35 27.71
C ASP A 415 9.73 17.98 26.32
N TRP A 416 10.85 18.56 25.91
CA TRP A 416 11.46 18.35 24.60
C TRP A 416 12.09 16.97 24.39
N LYS A 417 12.33 16.21 25.47
CA LYS A 417 13.12 14.97 25.41
C LYS A 417 12.54 13.97 24.42
N ILE A 418 11.21 13.83 24.40
CA ILE A 418 10.54 12.86 23.52
C ILE A 418 10.68 13.30 22.05
N VAL A 419 10.47 14.56 21.73
CA VAL A 419 10.61 15.07 20.35
C VAL A 419 12.05 14.89 19.86
N ASP A 420 13.03 15.24 20.69
CA ASP A 420 14.45 15.15 20.36
C ASP A 420 14.90 13.71 20.10
N GLN A 421 14.45 12.78 20.94
CA GLN A 421 14.73 11.35 20.74
C GLN A 421 14.17 10.83 19.41
N ARG A 422 12.98 11.29 19.00
CA ARG A 422 12.32 10.86 17.76
C ARG A 422 13.02 11.42 16.53
N LEU A 423 13.42 12.70 16.58
CA LEU A 423 14.22 13.32 15.51
C LEU A 423 15.58 12.64 15.35
N GLU A 424 16.25 12.27 16.44
CA GLU A 424 17.52 11.54 16.37
C GLU A 424 17.34 10.13 15.78
N ARG A 425 16.22 9.44 16.06
CA ARG A 425 15.91 8.15 15.43
C ARG A 425 15.65 8.27 13.92
N LEU A 426 14.95 9.31 13.49
CA LEU A 426 14.79 9.60 12.06
C LEU A 426 16.15 9.75 11.38
N ARG A 427 17.05 10.51 12.01
CA ARG A 427 18.41 10.74 11.53
C ARG A 427 19.27 9.47 11.56
N SER A 428 19.15 8.63 12.58
CA SER A 428 19.88 7.36 12.63
C SER A 428 19.40 6.40 11.54
N GLY A 429 18.09 6.26 11.36
CA GLY A 429 17.56 5.40 10.31
C GLY A 429 17.85 5.91 8.89
N GLU A 430 18.03 7.23 8.68
CA GLU A 430 18.59 7.77 7.42
C GLU A 430 20.01 7.21 7.15
N LYS A 431 20.88 7.21 8.16
CA LYS A 431 22.24 6.66 8.04
C LYS A 431 22.21 5.16 7.73
N ASP A 432 21.35 4.42 8.41
CA ASP A 432 21.20 2.98 8.21
C ASP A 432 20.71 2.66 6.77
N LEU A 433 19.76 3.42 6.25
CA LEU A 433 19.29 3.28 4.87
C LEU A 433 20.37 3.64 3.84
N LEU A 434 21.21 4.64 4.09
CA LEU A 434 22.34 4.97 3.20
C LEU A 434 23.35 3.82 3.11
N VAL A 435 23.69 3.23 4.26
CA VAL A 435 24.56 2.04 4.32
C VAL A 435 23.91 0.87 3.57
N HIS A 436 22.61 0.65 3.81
CA HIS A 436 21.86 -0.42 3.15
C HIS A 436 21.82 -0.25 1.62
N VAL A 437 21.52 0.95 1.10
CA VAL A 437 21.52 1.21 -0.34
C VAL A 437 22.90 1.01 -0.96
N SER A 438 23.96 1.45 -0.29
CA SER A 438 25.32 1.25 -0.78
C SER A 438 25.66 -0.24 -0.91
N ASN A 439 25.21 -1.06 0.06
CA ASN A 439 25.36 -2.50 0.01
C ASN A 439 24.52 -3.13 -1.11
N LEU A 440 23.25 -2.72 -1.28
CA LEU A 440 22.39 -3.23 -2.36
C LEU A 440 22.94 -2.87 -3.75
N GLU A 441 23.41 -1.64 -3.96
CA GLU A 441 24.03 -1.20 -5.21
C GLU A 441 25.35 -1.93 -5.49
N LYS A 442 26.10 -2.30 -4.45
CA LYS A 442 27.27 -3.16 -4.59
C LYS A 442 26.87 -4.57 -5.06
N ILE A 443 25.90 -5.20 -4.38
CA ILE A 443 25.41 -6.53 -4.75
C ILE A 443 24.81 -6.52 -6.16
N GLU A 444 24.01 -5.51 -6.50
CA GLU A 444 23.41 -5.39 -7.82
C GLU A 444 24.48 -5.24 -8.92
N ARG A 445 25.52 -4.44 -8.69
CA ARG A 445 26.66 -4.34 -9.62
C ARG A 445 27.39 -5.67 -9.77
N GLU A 446 27.64 -6.37 -8.66
CA GLU A 446 28.31 -7.67 -8.68
C GLU A 446 27.47 -8.77 -9.33
N GLU A 447 26.14 -8.77 -9.19
CA GLU A 447 25.24 -9.76 -9.82
C GLU A 447 24.93 -9.43 -11.29
N ASN A 448 24.94 -8.15 -11.66
CA ASN A 448 24.71 -7.69 -13.04
C ASN A 448 26.00 -7.59 -13.85
N ASP A 449 27.16 -7.92 -13.28
CA ASP A 449 28.41 -8.03 -14.02
C ASP A 449 28.25 -9.08 -15.14
N PRO A 450 28.36 -8.68 -16.42
CA PRO A 450 28.25 -9.59 -17.55
C PRO A 450 29.22 -10.78 -17.43
N LYS A 451 30.43 -10.57 -16.90
CA LYS A 451 31.43 -11.63 -16.72
C LYS A 451 30.98 -12.65 -15.70
N ARG A 452 30.40 -12.20 -14.57
CA ARG A 452 29.89 -13.09 -13.53
C ARG A 452 28.68 -13.87 -14.02
N ARG A 453 27.77 -13.24 -14.77
CA ARG A 453 26.62 -13.93 -15.38
C ARG A 453 27.06 -14.98 -16.39
N GLU A 454 27.95 -14.62 -17.31
CA GLU A 454 28.51 -15.56 -18.27
C GLU A 454 29.21 -16.73 -17.57
N TRP A 455 29.96 -16.44 -16.51
CA TRP A 455 30.60 -17.47 -15.70
C TRP A 455 29.59 -18.38 -14.99
N LEU A 456 28.52 -17.84 -14.40
CA LEU A 456 27.49 -18.65 -13.76
C LEU A 456 26.76 -19.58 -14.75
N ILE A 457 26.54 -19.12 -15.98
CA ILE A 457 25.98 -19.95 -17.06
C ILE A 457 26.93 -21.10 -17.39
N LYS A 458 28.21 -20.79 -17.64
CA LYS A 458 29.26 -21.79 -17.90
C LYS A 458 29.41 -22.77 -16.73
N LYS A 459 29.37 -22.28 -15.50
CA LYS A 459 29.42 -23.14 -14.30
C LYS A 459 28.22 -24.08 -14.23
N ALA A 460 27.01 -23.59 -14.48
CA ALA A 460 25.81 -24.43 -14.48
C ALA A 460 25.86 -25.50 -15.59
N GLU A 461 26.41 -25.14 -16.77
CA GLU A 461 26.70 -26.08 -17.85
C GLU A 461 27.70 -27.15 -17.39
N ALA A 462 28.81 -26.75 -16.77
CA ALA A 462 29.81 -27.67 -16.22
C ALA A 462 29.21 -28.60 -15.14
N ASP A 463 28.41 -28.06 -14.21
CA ASP A 463 27.72 -28.84 -13.18
C ASP A 463 26.77 -29.88 -13.81
N SER A 464 26.09 -29.52 -14.90
CA SER A 464 25.24 -30.44 -15.66
C SER A 464 26.06 -31.54 -16.35
N LEU A 465 27.21 -31.19 -16.95
CA LEU A 465 28.12 -32.16 -17.56
C LEU A 465 28.67 -33.16 -16.53
N VAL A 466 29.04 -32.72 -15.32
CA VAL A 466 29.44 -33.64 -14.23
C VAL A 466 28.34 -34.63 -13.89
N LYS A 467 27.08 -34.18 -13.81
CA LYS A 467 25.93 -35.06 -13.55
C LYS A 467 25.68 -36.08 -14.66
N GLN A 468 26.01 -35.73 -15.90
CA GLN A 468 25.96 -36.61 -17.08
C GLN A 468 27.23 -37.46 -17.26
N ALA A 469 28.12 -37.42 -16.26
CA ALA A 469 29.44 -38.04 -16.27
C ALA A 469 30.38 -37.58 -17.39
N ASP A 470 30.14 -36.41 -18.01
CA ASP A 470 31.02 -35.76 -18.99
C ASP A 470 32.08 -34.88 -18.31
N VAL A 471 32.84 -35.49 -17.40
CA VAL A 471 33.75 -34.77 -16.48
C VAL A 471 34.92 -34.09 -17.21
N ALA A 472 35.42 -34.66 -18.30
CA ALA A 472 36.50 -34.07 -19.08
C ALA A 472 36.11 -32.71 -19.69
N GLU A 473 34.88 -32.57 -20.16
CA GLU A 473 34.34 -31.33 -20.72
C GLU A 473 34.01 -30.33 -19.62
N ALA A 474 33.40 -30.80 -18.53
CA ALA A 474 33.16 -29.98 -17.33
C ALA A 474 34.46 -29.36 -16.79
N LEU A 475 35.54 -30.15 -16.69
CA LEU A 475 36.85 -29.68 -16.22
C LEU A 475 37.47 -28.62 -17.15
N LYS A 476 37.26 -28.69 -18.47
CA LYS A 476 37.69 -27.62 -19.39
C LYS A 476 36.98 -26.31 -19.07
N ILE A 477 35.68 -26.36 -18.83
CA ILE A 477 34.89 -25.18 -18.45
C ILE A 477 35.35 -24.66 -17.09
N TYR A 478 35.50 -25.52 -16.09
CA TYR A 478 35.93 -25.09 -14.76
C TYR A 478 37.34 -24.47 -14.75
N ARG A 479 38.29 -25.00 -15.52
CA ARG A 479 39.63 -24.43 -15.65
C ARG A 479 39.64 -23.06 -16.33
N SER A 480 38.66 -22.80 -17.19
CA SER A 480 38.48 -21.53 -17.88
C SER A 480 37.87 -20.42 -17.00
N ALA A 481 37.52 -20.71 -15.73
CA ALA A 481 37.02 -19.72 -14.80
C ALA A 481 37.97 -18.51 -14.70
N PRO A 482 37.47 -17.27 -14.75
CA PRO A 482 38.26 -16.08 -14.43
C PRO A 482 38.90 -16.18 -13.03
N GLU A 483 40.13 -15.66 -12.85
CA GLU A 483 40.86 -15.73 -11.57
C GLU A 483 40.07 -15.15 -10.38
N GLU A 484 39.30 -14.09 -10.62
CA GLU A 484 38.41 -13.47 -9.63
C GLU A 484 37.33 -14.42 -9.07
N PHE A 485 37.03 -15.53 -9.75
CA PHE A 485 36.09 -16.55 -9.29
C PHE A 485 36.76 -17.84 -8.78
N LYS A 486 38.09 -17.95 -8.84
CA LYS A 486 38.85 -19.10 -8.33
C LYS A 486 39.14 -18.98 -6.84
N THR A 487 38.08 -19.02 -6.03
CA THR A 487 38.21 -19.11 -4.57
C THR A 487 38.98 -20.37 -4.16
N GLU A 488 39.52 -20.40 -2.95
CA GLU A 488 40.22 -21.59 -2.41
C GLU A 488 39.32 -22.84 -2.42
N GLU A 489 38.05 -22.67 -2.07
CA GLU A 489 37.04 -23.75 -2.13
C GLU A 489 36.82 -24.23 -3.57
N TYR A 490 36.77 -23.32 -4.53
CA TYR A 490 36.62 -23.66 -5.94
C TYR A 490 37.82 -24.45 -6.47
N ARG A 491 39.04 -24.04 -6.10
CA ARG A 491 40.27 -24.76 -6.47
C ARG A 491 40.27 -26.19 -5.91
N LYS A 492 39.95 -26.35 -4.62
CA LYS A 492 39.83 -27.66 -3.98
C LYS A 492 38.76 -28.54 -4.65
N PHE A 493 37.63 -27.96 -5.05
CA PHE A 493 36.60 -28.68 -5.78
C PHE A 493 37.13 -29.20 -7.13
N VAL A 494 37.78 -28.34 -7.92
CA VAL A 494 38.36 -28.72 -9.22
C VAL A 494 39.45 -29.78 -9.04
N GLU A 495 40.37 -29.60 -8.09
CA GLU A 495 41.42 -30.58 -7.76
C GLU A 495 40.83 -31.93 -7.35
N THR A 496 39.78 -31.94 -6.51
CA THR A 496 39.08 -33.16 -6.10
C THR A 496 38.43 -33.84 -7.30
N LEU A 497 37.78 -33.07 -8.18
CA LEU A 497 37.14 -33.59 -9.38
C LEU A 497 38.18 -34.17 -10.35
N GLU A 498 39.31 -33.50 -10.53
CA GLU A 498 40.44 -33.97 -11.34
C GLU A 498 41.06 -35.26 -10.79
N ALA A 499 41.27 -35.33 -9.47
CA ALA A 499 41.80 -36.52 -8.82
C ALA A 499 40.88 -37.72 -9.02
N LYS A 500 39.57 -37.55 -8.87
CA LYS A 500 38.57 -38.60 -9.15
C LYS A 500 38.50 -38.95 -10.64
N TRP A 501 38.73 -37.99 -11.52
CA TRP A 501 38.73 -38.19 -12.96
C TRP A 501 40.07 -38.71 -13.51
N LYS A 502 41.11 -38.89 -12.70
CA LYS A 502 42.38 -39.42 -13.22
C LYS A 502 42.33 -40.96 -13.29
N PRO A 503 42.62 -41.59 -14.45
CA PRO A 503 42.75 -43.04 -14.51
C PRO A 503 43.84 -43.54 -13.56
N ILE A 504 43.59 -44.68 -12.91
CA ILE A 504 44.51 -45.29 -11.93
C ILE A 504 45.65 -46.02 -12.64
N ASP A 505 45.34 -46.68 -13.76
CA ASP A 505 46.28 -47.44 -14.59
C ASP A 505 45.89 -47.37 -16.08
N GLU A 506 46.71 -48.02 -16.93
CA GLU A 506 46.52 -48.04 -18.38
C GLU A 506 45.27 -48.84 -18.81
N GLU A 507 44.87 -49.86 -18.05
CA GLU A 507 43.67 -50.64 -18.36
C GLU A 507 42.41 -49.82 -18.10
N HIS A 508 42.36 -49.09 -16.99
CA HIS A 508 41.29 -48.16 -16.68
C HIS A 508 41.22 -47.03 -17.73
N ALA A 509 42.37 -46.50 -18.18
CA ALA A 509 42.40 -45.52 -19.25
C ALA A 509 41.79 -46.09 -20.55
N LYS A 510 42.17 -47.30 -20.97
CA LYS A 510 41.61 -47.99 -22.15
C LYS A 510 40.11 -48.25 -22.02
N ALA A 511 39.66 -48.68 -20.85
CA ALA A 511 38.25 -48.89 -20.56
C ALA A 511 37.45 -47.59 -20.72
N ARG A 512 37.92 -46.47 -20.17
CA ARG A 512 37.27 -45.15 -20.36
C ARG A 512 37.25 -44.73 -21.82
N THR A 513 38.37 -44.87 -22.55
CA THR A 513 38.41 -44.57 -23.98
C THR A 513 37.35 -45.37 -24.75
N PHE A 514 37.22 -46.67 -24.48
CA PHE A 514 36.17 -47.49 -25.09
C PHE A 514 34.76 -46.96 -24.77
N ILE A 515 34.48 -46.66 -23.50
CA ILE A 515 33.15 -46.21 -23.05
C ILE A 515 32.78 -44.85 -23.67
N TYR A 516 33.68 -43.88 -23.58
CA TYR A 516 33.39 -42.50 -23.98
C TYR A 516 33.43 -42.30 -25.51
N GLU A 517 34.36 -42.96 -26.21
CA GLU A 517 34.59 -42.70 -27.63
C GLU A 517 33.94 -43.72 -28.56
N ARG A 518 33.78 -44.98 -28.13
CA ARG A 518 33.33 -46.06 -29.02
C ARG A 518 31.92 -46.57 -28.67
N TRP A 519 31.64 -46.87 -27.40
CA TRP A 519 30.43 -47.59 -27.00
C TRP A 519 29.14 -46.87 -27.42
N GLY A 520 29.05 -45.56 -27.20
CA GLY A 520 27.82 -44.79 -27.46
C GLY A 520 27.38 -44.74 -28.92
N GLY A 521 28.29 -44.95 -29.88
CA GLY A 521 28.02 -44.85 -31.32
C GLY A 521 27.78 -46.18 -32.03
N MET A 522 27.79 -47.32 -31.30
CA MET A 522 27.70 -48.64 -31.94
C MET A 522 26.30 -48.94 -32.49
N SER A 523 26.26 -49.59 -33.65
CA SER A 523 25.04 -50.19 -34.21
C SER A 523 24.65 -51.45 -33.42
N THR A 524 23.46 -52.00 -33.68
CA THR A 524 22.95 -53.20 -32.99
C THR A 524 23.87 -54.42 -33.17
N ASN A 525 24.40 -54.64 -34.38
CA ASN A 525 25.42 -55.68 -34.61
C ASN A 525 26.76 -55.33 -33.93
N GLY A 526 27.16 -54.06 -33.97
CA GLY A 526 28.36 -53.60 -33.26
C GLY A 526 28.29 -53.85 -31.75
N ILE A 527 27.12 -53.66 -31.14
CA ILE A 527 26.88 -53.99 -29.72
C ILE A 527 27.05 -55.49 -29.47
N LYS A 528 26.50 -56.35 -30.34
CA LYS A 528 26.67 -57.81 -30.24
C LYS A 528 28.14 -58.21 -30.26
N ASP A 529 28.88 -57.68 -31.22
CA ASP A 529 30.29 -58.03 -31.44
C ASP A 529 31.21 -57.51 -30.33
N ASN A 530 30.83 -56.40 -29.68
CA ASN A 530 31.65 -55.74 -28.66
C ASN A 530 31.12 -55.96 -27.23
N LEU A 531 30.13 -56.84 -27.03
CA LEU A 531 29.48 -57.03 -25.72
C LEU A 531 30.48 -57.49 -24.64
N ALA A 532 31.44 -58.36 -25.01
CA ALA A 532 32.48 -58.85 -24.10
C ALA A 532 33.47 -57.74 -23.70
N GLU A 533 33.86 -56.87 -24.64
CA GLU A 533 34.73 -55.72 -24.38
C GLU A 533 34.00 -54.69 -23.51
N ALA A 534 32.70 -54.47 -23.73
CA ALA A 534 31.87 -53.58 -22.92
C ALA A 534 31.75 -54.07 -21.47
N LYS A 535 31.49 -55.37 -21.25
CA LYS A 535 31.48 -55.98 -19.91
C LYS A 535 32.83 -55.86 -19.21
N LYS A 536 33.92 -56.14 -19.92
CA LYS A 536 35.27 -55.98 -19.40
C LYS A 536 35.54 -54.53 -19.01
N SER A 537 35.23 -53.57 -19.89
CA SER A 537 35.44 -52.14 -19.65
C SER A 537 34.63 -51.63 -18.45
N LEU A 538 33.36 -52.03 -18.34
CA LEU A 538 32.53 -51.73 -17.17
C LEU A 538 33.15 -52.29 -15.89
N GLN A 539 33.52 -53.58 -15.89
CA GLN A 539 34.11 -54.21 -14.70
C GLN A 539 35.44 -53.54 -14.29
N THR A 540 36.26 -53.12 -15.26
CA THR A 540 37.49 -52.36 -14.99
C THR A 540 37.17 -51.02 -14.32
N CYS A 541 36.19 -50.26 -14.81
CA CYS A 541 35.75 -49.02 -14.17
C CYS A 541 35.21 -49.27 -12.76
N ILE A 542 34.39 -50.30 -12.55
CA ILE A 542 33.87 -50.67 -11.21
C ILE A 542 35.02 -51.00 -10.25
N SER A 543 35.99 -51.81 -10.69
CA SER A 543 37.12 -52.25 -9.86
C SER A 543 38.05 -51.09 -9.51
N ALA A 544 38.15 -50.08 -10.39
CA ALA A 544 38.88 -48.85 -10.15
C ALA A 544 38.14 -47.85 -9.26
N GLY A 545 36.89 -48.12 -8.84
CA GLY A 545 36.06 -47.15 -8.12
C GLY A 545 35.69 -45.94 -8.98
N ASP A 546 35.66 -46.09 -10.30
CA ASP A 546 35.35 -45.03 -11.25
C ASP A 546 33.83 -44.83 -11.38
N LEU A 547 33.31 -43.97 -10.52
CA LEU A 547 31.89 -43.62 -10.50
C LEU A 547 31.44 -42.97 -11.81
N TYR A 548 32.29 -42.17 -12.45
CA TYR A 548 31.94 -41.44 -13.66
C TYR A 548 31.93 -42.35 -14.89
N GLY A 549 32.95 -43.20 -15.06
CA GLY A 549 32.96 -44.19 -16.14
C GLY A 549 31.79 -45.16 -16.05
N SER A 550 31.44 -45.61 -14.84
CA SER A 550 30.27 -46.47 -14.61
C SER A 550 28.96 -45.76 -14.92
N ALA A 551 28.78 -44.52 -14.45
CA ALA A 551 27.59 -43.71 -14.76
C ALA A 551 27.45 -43.40 -16.27
N LYS A 552 28.56 -43.06 -16.95
CA LYS A 552 28.56 -42.82 -18.40
C LYS A 552 28.19 -44.09 -19.16
N PHE A 553 28.74 -45.23 -18.75
CA PHE A 553 28.42 -46.52 -19.33
C PHE A 553 26.93 -46.83 -19.22
N ARG A 554 26.34 -46.65 -18.03
CA ARG A 554 24.90 -46.82 -17.79
C ARG A 554 24.08 -45.97 -18.76
N ASP A 555 24.36 -44.68 -18.85
CA ASP A 555 23.57 -43.73 -19.65
C ASP A 555 23.66 -44.03 -21.14
N LEU A 556 24.85 -44.37 -21.65
CA LEU A 556 25.03 -44.80 -23.04
C LEU A 556 24.31 -46.12 -23.33
N THR A 557 24.34 -47.07 -22.40
CA THR A 557 23.66 -48.36 -22.53
C THR A 557 22.15 -48.21 -22.51
N LEU A 558 21.60 -47.32 -21.66
CA LEU A 558 20.18 -46.97 -21.68
C LEU A 558 19.75 -46.36 -23.01
N LYS A 559 20.57 -45.49 -23.61
CA LYS A 559 20.31 -44.95 -24.95
C LYS A 559 20.23 -46.07 -26.00
N HIS A 560 21.12 -47.06 -25.92
CA HIS A 560 21.05 -48.24 -26.79
C HIS A 560 19.77 -49.04 -26.59
N VAL A 561 19.37 -49.29 -25.34
CA VAL A 561 18.12 -50.00 -25.03
C VAL A 561 16.90 -49.29 -25.62
N VAL A 562 16.81 -47.96 -25.46
CA VAL A 562 15.69 -47.17 -26.02
C VAL A 562 15.69 -47.19 -27.55
N ARG A 563 16.87 -47.05 -28.18
CA ARG A 563 17.02 -47.15 -29.64
C ARG A 563 16.59 -48.52 -30.14
N MET A 564 17.10 -49.60 -29.53
CA MET A 564 16.80 -50.98 -29.92
C MET A 564 15.34 -51.35 -29.69
N ASP A 565 14.68 -50.82 -28.65
CA ASP A 565 13.23 -51.00 -28.46
C ASP A 565 12.42 -50.34 -29.59
N SER A 566 12.87 -49.17 -30.06
CA SER A 566 12.27 -48.51 -31.21
C SER A 566 12.51 -49.29 -32.51
N GLU A 567 13.73 -49.81 -32.72
CA GLU A 567 14.06 -50.70 -33.85
C GLU A 567 13.19 -51.96 -33.82
N LEU A 568 13.07 -52.63 -32.67
CA LEU A 568 12.28 -53.86 -32.52
C LEU A 568 10.80 -53.64 -32.83
N LYS A 569 10.22 -52.50 -32.42
CA LYS A 569 8.83 -52.15 -32.73
C LYS A 569 8.59 -51.86 -34.21
N ALA A 570 9.62 -51.43 -34.93
CA ALA A 570 9.53 -51.16 -36.36
C ALA A 570 9.62 -52.45 -37.21
N LEU A 571 10.31 -53.47 -36.69
CA LEU A 571 10.42 -54.79 -37.32
C LEU A 571 9.10 -55.56 -37.27
N LYS A 572 8.77 -56.29 -38.35
CA LYS A 572 7.56 -57.11 -38.46
C LYS A 572 7.93 -58.56 -38.78
N PRO A 573 8.55 -59.30 -37.84
CA PRO A 573 9.07 -60.65 -38.09
C PRO A 573 7.97 -61.65 -38.50
N ASP A 574 6.71 -61.42 -38.13
CA ASP A 574 5.58 -62.28 -38.52
C ASP A 574 5.12 -62.08 -39.98
N VAL A 575 5.60 -61.01 -40.63
CA VAL A 575 5.18 -60.61 -41.98
C VAL A 575 6.36 -60.59 -42.96
N ASN A 576 7.57 -60.29 -42.48
CA ASN A 576 8.80 -60.21 -43.26
C ASN A 576 9.89 -61.10 -42.65
N ALA A 577 10.31 -62.14 -43.38
CA ALA A 577 11.35 -63.08 -42.93
C ALA A 577 12.71 -62.38 -42.72
N ASP A 578 13.00 -61.31 -43.46
CA ASP A 578 14.25 -60.56 -43.31
C ASP A 578 14.33 -59.80 -41.96
N ASP A 579 13.19 -59.56 -41.31
CA ASP A 579 13.11 -58.89 -40.00
C ASP A 579 13.32 -59.87 -38.82
N GLU A 580 13.27 -61.18 -39.07
CA GLU A 580 13.34 -62.21 -38.03
C GLU A 580 14.70 -62.22 -37.32
N GLN A 581 15.80 -62.20 -38.10
CA GLN A 581 17.16 -62.20 -37.56
C GLN A 581 17.50 -60.94 -36.75
N PRO A 582 17.25 -59.71 -37.24
CA PRO A 582 17.44 -58.49 -36.45
C PRO A 582 16.59 -58.48 -35.16
N ALA A 583 15.33 -58.93 -35.23
CA ALA A 583 14.46 -58.99 -34.06
C ALA A 583 14.97 -60.00 -33.02
N MET A 584 15.50 -61.14 -33.45
CA MET A 584 16.11 -62.14 -32.57
C MET A 584 17.36 -61.57 -31.88
N ILE A 585 18.26 -60.92 -32.62
CA ILE A 585 19.46 -60.29 -32.06
C ILE A 585 19.10 -59.25 -30.99
N ILE A 586 18.11 -58.39 -31.24
CA ILE A 586 17.69 -57.39 -30.26
C ILE A 586 17.12 -58.05 -29.00
N LYS A 587 16.29 -59.09 -29.15
CA LYS A 587 15.72 -59.84 -28.02
C LYS A 587 16.80 -60.54 -27.19
N GLU A 588 17.84 -61.08 -27.82
CA GLU A 588 18.99 -61.69 -27.13
C GLU A 588 19.82 -60.66 -26.34
N LEU A 589 19.98 -59.45 -26.87
CA LEU A 589 20.81 -58.41 -26.24
C LEU A 589 20.13 -57.73 -25.05
N PHE A 590 18.80 -57.63 -25.02
CA PHE A 590 18.11 -56.88 -23.95
C PHE A 590 18.42 -57.33 -22.52
N PRO A 591 18.36 -58.64 -22.17
CA PRO A 591 18.67 -59.10 -20.82
C PRO A 591 20.09 -58.73 -20.40
N GLU A 592 21.04 -58.85 -21.32
CA GLU A 592 22.45 -58.53 -21.08
C GLU A 592 22.66 -57.03 -20.85
N LEU A 593 22.09 -56.18 -21.72
CA LEU A 593 22.20 -54.72 -21.57
C LEU A 593 21.52 -54.23 -20.28
N ARG A 594 20.37 -54.79 -19.90
CA ARG A 594 19.69 -54.46 -18.64
C ARG A 594 20.53 -54.81 -17.43
N LYS A 595 21.10 -56.02 -17.40
CA LYS A 595 22.00 -56.43 -16.32
C LYS A 595 23.21 -55.49 -16.21
N MET A 596 23.80 -55.11 -17.34
CA MET A 596 24.93 -54.17 -17.34
C MET A 596 24.53 -52.77 -16.86
N VAL A 597 23.31 -52.31 -17.14
CA VAL A 597 22.77 -51.05 -16.57
C VAL A 597 22.64 -51.16 -15.05
N GLU A 598 22.10 -52.26 -14.54
CA GLU A 598 21.96 -52.53 -13.10
C GLU A 598 23.33 -52.56 -12.40
N ASP A 599 24.30 -53.28 -12.98
CA ASP A 599 25.67 -53.38 -12.46
C ASP A 599 26.34 -51.99 -12.42
N ALA A 600 26.18 -51.19 -13.49
CA ALA A 600 26.73 -49.85 -13.58
C ALA A 600 26.06 -48.86 -12.62
N GLU A 601 24.75 -48.98 -12.40
CA GLU A 601 24.01 -48.16 -11.45
C GLU A 601 24.40 -48.48 -10.00
N ALA A 602 24.50 -49.77 -9.66
CA ALA A 602 24.92 -50.21 -8.33
C ALA A 602 26.35 -49.72 -7.98
N ALA A 603 27.22 -49.59 -8.99
CA ALA A 603 28.56 -49.05 -8.82
C ALA A 603 28.58 -47.52 -8.70
N ALA A 604 27.72 -46.80 -9.43
CA ALA A 604 27.68 -45.33 -9.41
C ALA A 604 27.12 -44.73 -8.11
N VAL A 605 26.42 -45.53 -7.29
CA VAL A 605 25.80 -45.11 -6.01
C VAL A 605 26.73 -45.36 -4.80
N LYS A 606 27.74 -46.22 -4.93
CA LYS A 606 28.74 -46.48 -3.89
C LYS A 606 29.77 -45.36 -3.82
#